data_AF-A0A2V6U7T0-F1
#
_entry.id   AF-A0A2V6U7T0-F1
#
_cell.length_a   1.000
_cell.length_b   1.000
_cell.length_c   1.000
_cell.angle_alpha   90.00
_cell.angle_beta   90.00
_cell.angle_gamma   90.00
#
_symmetry.space_group_name_H-M   'P 1'
#
loop_
_entity.id
_entity.type
_entity.pdbx_description
1 polymer ?
#
loop_
_entity_poly.entity_id
_entity_poly.type
_entity_poly.pdbx_seq_one_letter_code
_entity_poly.pdbx_strand_id
1 'polypeptide(L)'
;KFWTEIIGFRHVAELKDRPFKMRFYSGVDAEGGVTHHDLALAQAPPQNGAPDSWSMQPRRVGLNHVAIAWPDRESWLAQVEFLQKKGVKFLRRVNHGMTHSVYIEDPDGHGIEVLYELPREVWEKDIDAAQNFSERLPTEGPEALVDRTDNPVFGGAKVSA
;
A
#
# COMPACT_ATOMS: atom_id res chain seq x y z
N LYS A 1 7.20 -15.30 -0.11
CA LYS A 1 7.97 -14.62 0.96
C LYS A 1 7.55 -13.18 1.08
N PHE A 2 7.76 -12.30 0.08
CA PHE A 2 7.31 -10.90 0.16
C PHE A 2 5.85 -10.76 0.65
N TRP A 3 4.90 -11.36 -0.04
CA TRP A 3 3.48 -11.29 0.32
C TRP A 3 3.14 -11.82 1.71
N THR A 4 3.90 -12.78 2.24
CA THR A 4 3.62 -13.41 3.54
C THR A 4 4.41 -12.80 4.69
N GLU A 5 5.71 -12.59 4.51
CA GLU A 5 6.66 -12.20 5.55
C GLU A 5 6.92 -10.69 5.58
N ILE A 6 6.63 -9.97 4.49
CA ILE A 6 6.81 -8.51 4.39
C ILE A 6 5.45 -7.80 4.49
N ILE A 7 4.47 -8.22 3.69
CA ILE A 7 3.13 -7.60 3.71
C ILE A 7 2.24 -8.19 4.80
N GLY A 8 2.41 -9.47 5.14
CA GLY A 8 1.65 -10.12 6.23
C GLY A 8 0.44 -10.95 5.79
N PHE A 9 0.23 -11.17 4.48
CA PHE A 9 -0.85 -12.05 4.02
C PHE A 9 -0.63 -13.50 4.46
N ARG A 10 -1.72 -14.23 4.70
CA ARG A 10 -1.71 -15.68 4.86
C ARG A 10 -1.79 -16.36 3.49
N HIS A 11 -0.89 -17.29 3.20
CA HIS A 11 -1.08 -18.22 2.08
C HIS A 11 -2.15 -19.23 2.46
N VAL A 12 -3.30 -19.22 1.76
CA VAL A 12 -4.48 -20.00 2.12
C VAL A 12 -4.77 -21.16 1.17
N ALA A 13 -4.35 -21.07 -0.10
CA ALA A 13 -4.53 -22.14 -1.07
C ALA A 13 -3.52 -22.06 -2.23
N GLU A 14 -3.35 -23.17 -2.94
CA GLU A 14 -2.63 -23.23 -4.22
C GLU A 14 -3.31 -24.20 -5.18
N LEU A 15 -3.21 -23.95 -6.49
CA LEU A 15 -3.69 -24.90 -7.49
C LEU A 15 -2.82 -26.16 -7.50
N LYS A 16 -3.47 -27.31 -7.59
CA LYS A 16 -2.86 -28.63 -7.72
C LYS A 16 -3.17 -29.21 -9.10
N ASP A 17 -2.26 -30.03 -9.63
CA ASP A 17 -2.43 -30.78 -10.88
C ASP A 17 -2.72 -29.89 -12.11
N ARG A 18 -2.11 -28.70 -12.16
CA ARG A 18 -2.21 -27.76 -13.30
C ARG A 18 -0.83 -27.53 -13.94
N PRO A 19 -0.78 -27.18 -15.24
CA PRO A 19 0.48 -26.91 -15.95
C PRO A 19 1.15 -25.59 -15.55
N PHE A 20 0.54 -24.81 -14.63
CA PHE A 20 1.07 -23.57 -14.08
C PHE A 20 0.88 -23.54 -12.57
N LYS A 21 1.71 -22.74 -11.89
CA LYS A 21 1.61 -22.53 -10.44
C LYS A 21 0.80 -21.28 -10.15
N MET A 22 -0.12 -21.38 -9.19
CA MET A 22 -0.89 -20.25 -8.71
C MET A 22 -1.15 -20.40 -7.22
N ARG A 23 -0.98 -19.30 -6.49
CA ARG A 23 -1.15 -19.23 -5.03
C ARG A 23 -2.11 -18.13 -4.66
N PHE A 24 -2.85 -18.38 -3.58
CA PHE A 24 -3.93 -17.54 -3.09
C PHE A 24 -3.61 -17.07 -1.67
N TYR A 25 -3.82 -15.78 -1.43
CA TYR A 25 -3.41 -15.08 -0.24
C TYR A 25 -4.58 -14.28 0.32
N SER A 26 -4.74 -14.31 1.65
CA SER A 26 -5.77 -13.55 2.35
C SER A 26 -5.14 -12.61 3.39
N GLY A 27 -5.69 -11.41 3.51
CA GLY A 27 -5.49 -10.56 4.67
C GLY A 27 -6.00 -11.26 5.92
N VAL A 28 -5.56 -10.80 7.08
CA VAL A 28 -6.00 -11.34 8.37
C VAL A 28 -6.85 -10.29 9.08
N ASP A 29 -7.98 -10.72 9.63
CA ASP A 29 -8.78 -9.86 10.51
C ASP A 29 -8.12 -9.73 11.89
N ALA A 30 -8.77 -8.98 12.79
CA ALA A 30 -8.26 -8.71 14.13
C ALA A 30 -8.10 -9.98 14.99
N GLU A 31 -8.88 -11.03 14.70
CA GLU A 31 -8.84 -12.33 15.37
C GLU A 31 -7.89 -13.34 14.66
N GLY A 32 -7.29 -12.94 13.54
CA GLY A 32 -6.42 -13.79 12.72
C GLY A 32 -7.17 -14.74 11.78
N GLY A 33 -8.47 -14.51 11.58
CA GLY A 33 -9.30 -15.16 10.57
C GLY A 33 -8.88 -14.81 9.15
N VAL A 34 -9.29 -15.66 8.20
CA VAL A 34 -8.94 -15.53 6.77
C VAL A 34 -10.18 -15.71 5.90
N THR A 35 -10.17 -15.07 4.73
CA THR A 35 -11.13 -15.32 3.64
C THR A 35 -10.54 -16.28 2.61
N HIS A 36 -11.32 -16.61 1.56
CA HIS A 36 -10.84 -17.51 0.50
C HIS A 36 -9.63 -16.94 -0.26
N HIS A 37 -9.62 -15.64 -0.58
CA HIS A 37 -8.43 -14.85 -0.96
C HIS A 37 -8.82 -13.40 -1.22
N ASP A 38 -7.84 -12.52 -1.07
CA ASP A 38 -7.88 -11.13 -1.53
C ASP A 38 -6.87 -10.90 -2.67
N LEU A 39 -5.78 -11.70 -2.71
CA LEU A 39 -4.75 -11.67 -3.74
C LEU A 39 -4.49 -13.08 -4.28
N ALA A 40 -4.40 -13.22 -5.60
CA ALA A 40 -3.96 -14.45 -6.24
C ALA A 40 -2.86 -14.18 -7.25
N LEU A 41 -1.79 -14.96 -7.20
CA LEU A 41 -0.61 -14.79 -8.04
C LEU A 41 -0.35 -16.05 -8.84
N ALA A 42 -0.30 -15.92 -10.16
CA ALA A 42 0.14 -16.97 -11.06
C ALA A 42 1.62 -16.75 -11.41
N GLN A 43 2.42 -17.81 -11.35
CA GLN A 43 3.83 -17.73 -11.71
C GLN A 43 3.97 -17.56 -13.23
N ALA A 44 4.54 -16.42 -13.64
CA ALA A 44 4.94 -16.20 -15.02
C ALA A 44 6.17 -17.04 -15.40
N PRO A 45 6.39 -17.32 -16.70
CA PRO A 45 7.66 -17.88 -17.16
C PRO A 45 8.84 -17.01 -16.73
N PRO A 46 10.04 -17.59 -16.51
CA PRO A 46 11.22 -16.81 -16.20
C PRO A 46 11.50 -15.77 -17.28
N GLN A 47 11.78 -14.55 -16.87
CA GLN A 47 12.23 -13.48 -17.75
C GLN A 47 13.71 -13.19 -17.50
N ASN A 48 14.45 -12.87 -18.56
CA ASN A 48 15.84 -12.46 -18.43
C ASN A 48 15.91 -11.00 -17.96
N GLY A 49 16.78 -10.73 -16.99
CA GLY A 49 16.98 -9.40 -16.41
C GLY A 49 16.11 -9.15 -15.18
N ALA A 50 16.52 -8.19 -14.36
CA ALA A 50 15.68 -7.69 -13.27
C ALA A 50 14.53 -6.86 -13.85
N PRO A 51 13.33 -6.91 -13.26
CA PRO A 51 12.26 -6.01 -13.64
C PRO A 51 12.67 -4.55 -13.41
N ASP A 52 12.13 -3.65 -14.23
CA ASP A 52 12.23 -2.22 -13.96
C ASP A 52 11.63 -1.91 -12.59
N SER A 53 12.34 -1.10 -11.79
CA SER A 53 11.79 -0.60 -10.54
C SER A 53 10.56 0.27 -10.82
N TRP A 54 9.57 0.15 -9.95
CA TRP A 54 8.30 0.84 -10.05
C TRP A 54 8.46 2.36 -10.00
N SER A 55 7.59 3.06 -10.73
CA SER A 55 7.42 4.50 -10.62
C SER A 55 5.96 4.91 -10.67
N MET A 56 5.64 5.99 -9.97
CA MET A 56 4.32 6.62 -10.00
C MET A 56 3.86 6.99 -11.41
N GLN A 57 4.79 7.46 -12.25
CA GLN A 57 4.48 7.69 -13.67
C GLN A 57 4.39 6.33 -14.38
N PRO A 58 3.28 6.02 -15.06
CA PRO A 58 3.15 4.75 -15.78
C PRO A 58 4.12 4.72 -16.97
N ARG A 59 4.93 3.67 -17.06
CA ARG A 59 5.95 3.50 -18.13
C ARG A 59 5.58 2.44 -19.16
N ARG A 60 4.57 1.63 -18.87
CA ARG A 60 4.06 0.55 -19.73
C ARG A 60 2.56 0.35 -19.53
N VAL A 61 1.91 -0.28 -20.50
CA VAL A 61 0.52 -0.75 -20.37
C VAL A 61 0.46 -1.80 -19.26
N GLY A 62 -0.57 -1.72 -18.41
CA GLY A 62 -0.82 -2.69 -17.34
C GLY A 62 -1.22 -2.04 -16.02
N LEU A 63 -1.21 -2.85 -14.96
CA LEU A 63 -1.44 -2.42 -13.59
C LEU A 63 -0.22 -1.62 -13.09
N ASN A 64 -0.42 -0.38 -12.64
CA ASN A 64 0.67 0.42 -12.09
C ASN A 64 1.01 0.01 -10.66
N HIS A 65 0.01 -0.01 -9.77
CA HIS A 65 0.17 -0.49 -8.39
C HIS A 65 -1.15 -1.05 -7.83
N VAL A 66 -1.05 -1.80 -6.74
CA VAL A 66 -2.18 -2.19 -5.88
C VAL A 66 -2.06 -1.48 -4.55
N ALA A 67 -3.16 -0.93 -4.06
CA ALA A 67 -3.25 -0.35 -2.73
C ALA A 67 -3.80 -1.35 -1.72
N ILE A 68 -3.19 -1.40 -0.56
CA ILE A 68 -3.53 -2.28 0.56
C ILE A 68 -3.74 -1.38 1.77
N ALA A 69 -4.98 -1.34 2.25
CA ALA A 69 -5.38 -0.51 3.37
C ALA A 69 -5.21 -1.27 4.70
N TRP A 70 -4.52 -0.64 5.64
CA TRP A 70 -4.50 -1.06 7.04
C TRP A 70 -5.74 -0.52 7.75
N PRO A 71 -6.24 -1.25 8.77
CA PRO A 71 -7.53 -0.94 9.39
C PRO A 71 -7.54 0.41 10.12
N ASP A 72 -6.38 0.84 10.61
CA ASP A 72 -6.23 2.08 11.34
C ASP A 72 -4.79 2.64 11.24
N ARG A 73 -4.62 3.85 11.75
CA ARG A 73 -3.35 4.56 11.79
C ARG A 73 -2.27 3.82 12.60
N GLU A 74 -2.65 3.19 13.71
CA GLU A 74 -1.70 2.55 14.64
C GLU A 74 -1.06 1.32 14.00
N SER A 75 -1.90 0.42 13.47
CA SER A 75 -1.47 -0.77 12.75
C SER A 75 -0.68 -0.41 11.49
N TRP A 76 -1.06 0.65 10.79
CA TRP A 76 -0.31 1.15 9.65
C TRP A 76 1.08 1.67 10.07
N LEU A 77 1.18 2.52 11.09
CA LEU A 77 2.47 3.02 11.58
C LEU A 77 3.40 1.88 12.02
N ALA A 78 2.85 0.87 12.71
CA ALA A 78 3.59 -0.33 13.09
C ALA A 78 4.13 -1.08 11.85
N GLN A 79 3.32 -1.18 10.79
CA GLN A 79 3.75 -1.76 9.53
C GLN A 79 4.85 -0.94 8.85
N VAL A 80 4.71 0.38 8.77
CA VAL A 80 5.71 1.25 8.14
C VAL A 80 7.05 1.14 8.88
N GLU A 81 7.04 1.16 10.21
CA GLU A 81 8.24 0.95 11.01
C GLU A 81 8.83 -0.46 10.77
N PHE A 82 8.00 -1.50 10.71
CA PHE A 82 8.44 -2.86 10.40
C PHE A 82 9.12 -2.95 9.04
N LEU A 83 8.54 -2.35 7.99
CA LEU A 83 9.10 -2.33 6.65
C LEU A 83 10.49 -1.66 6.65
N GLN A 84 10.63 -0.53 7.33
CA GLN A 84 11.92 0.17 7.47
C GLN A 84 12.96 -0.71 8.18
N LYS A 85 12.59 -1.36 9.30
CA LYS A 85 13.47 -2.29 10.05
C LYS A 85 13.88 -3.50 9.21
N LYS A 86 13.05 -3.94 8.25
CA LYS A 86 13.37 -5.02 7.31
C LYS A 86 14.20 -4.56 6.11
N GLY A 87 14.55 -3.28 6.02
CA GLY A 87 15.32 -2.73 4.90
C GLY A 87 14.51 -2.65 3.60
N VAL A 88 13.18 -2.62 3.69
CA VAL A 88 12.33 -2.40 2.52
C VAL A 88 12.46 -0.95 2.10
N LYS A 89 12.85 -0.73 0.84
CA LYS A 89 13.01 0.61 0.29
C LYS A 89 11.66 1.28 0.07
N PHE A 90 11.46 2.45 0.64
CA PHE A 90 10.32 3.29 0.29
C PHE A 90 10.64 4.03 -1.01
N LEU A 91 9.86 3.76 -2.04
CA LEU A 91 9.95 4.45 -3.32
C LEU A 91 9.25 5.81 -3.26
N ARG A 92 8.26 5.94 -2.37
CA ARG A 92 7.61 7.20 -2.04
C ARG A 92 6.98 7.15 -0.66
N ARG A 93 7.07 8.25 0.09
CA ARG A 93 6.27 8.52 1.28
C ARG A 93 5.45 9.78 1.03
N VAL A 94 4.13 9.70 1.20
CA VAL A 94 3.21 10.80 0.89
C VAL A 94 1.98 10.77 1.80
N ASN A 95 1.54 11.95 2.22
CA ASN A 95 0.24 12.15 2.84
C ASN A 95 -0.68 12.77 1.79
N HIS A 96 -1.66 12.01 1.32
CA HIS A 96 -2.76 12.51 0.49
C HIS A 96 -3.88 13.05 1.39
N GLY A 97 -4.88 13.72 0.81
CA GLY A 97 -5.96 14.33 1.59
C GLY A 97 -6.95 13.34 2.23
N MET A 98 -6.89 12.07 1.85
CA MET A 98 -7.78 11.00 2.31
C MET A 98 -7.03 9.76 2.79
N THR A 99 -5.77 9.59 2.40
CA THR A 99 -4.93 8.47 2.81
C THR A 99 -3.51 8.94 3.09
N HIS A 100 -2.88 8.33 4.08
CA HIS A 100 -1.43 8.46 4.26
C HIS A 100 -0.77 7.17 3.82
N SER A 101 0.25 7.30 2.99
CA SER A 101 0.72 6.20 2.14
C SER A 101 2.23 6.08 2.09
N VAL A 102 2.68 4.84 1.94
CA VAL A 102 4.05 4.47 1.58
C VAL A 102 3.97 3.58 0.35
N TYR A 103 4.73 3.92 -0.69
CA TYR A 103 4.85 3.10 -1.89
C TYR A 103 6.15 2.31 -1.83
N ILE A 104 6.04 1.01 -2.04
CA ILE A 104 7.12 0.04 -2.15
C ILE A 104 6.92 -0.77 -3.44
N GLU A 105 7.81 -1.72 -3.70
CA GLU A 105 7.63 -2.69 -4.79
C GLU A 105 7.84 -4.11 -4.29
N ASP A 106 7.16 -5.06 -4.94
CA ASP A 106 7.45 -6.47 -4.76
C ASP A 106 8.71 -6.88 -5.58
N PRO A 107 9.24 -8.10 -5.38
CA PRO A 107 10.44 -8.56 -6.09
C PRO A 107 10.30 -8.63 -7.62
N ASP A 108 9.07 -8.62 -8.15
CA ASP A 108 8.77 -8.65 -9.58
C ASP A 108 8.55 -7.23 -10.15
N GLY A 109 8.74 -6.18 -9.32
CA GLY A 109 8.62 -4.77 -9.71
C GLY A 109 7.18 -4.26 -9.77
N HIS A 110 6.23 -4.95 -9.13
CA HIS A 110 4.87 -4.43 -8.98
C HIS A 110 4.84 -3.37 -7.89
N GLY A 111 4.27 -2.19 -8.18
CA GLY A 111 4.08 -1.16 -7.17
C GLY A 111 3.04 -1.59 -6.14
N ILE A 112 3.34 -1.36 -4.87
CA ILE A 112 2.45 -1.63 -3.75
C ILE A 112 2.32 -0.34 -2.94
N GLU A 113 1.09 0.12 -2.77
CA GLU A 113 0.76 1.20 -1.84
C GLU A 113 0.29 0.59 -0.52
N VAL A 114 1.00 0.89 0.55
CA VAL A 114 0.61 0.59 1.94
C VAL A 114 0.04 1.86 2.54
N LEU A 115 -1.25 1.86 2.84
CA LEU A 115 -1.96 3.06 3.30
C LEU A 115 -2.85 2.79 4.51
N TYR A 116 -3.24 3.86 5.20
CA TYR A 116 -4.49 3.88 5.97
C TYR A 116 -5.33 5.07 5.52
N GLU A 117 -6.64 4.97 5.70
CA GLU A 117 -7.59 6.02 5.35
C GLU A 117 -7.80 6.98 6.53
N LEU A 118 -7.84 8.28 6.25
CA LEU A 118 -8.19 9.30 7.22
C LEU A 118 -9.68 9.22 7.58
N PRO A 119 -10.10 9.76 8.74
CA PRO A 119 -11.51 9.83 9.11
C PRO A 119 -12.36 10.42 7.98
N ARG A 120 -13.50 9.80 7.73
CA ARG A 120 -14.35 10.08 6.56
C ARG A 120 -14.71 11.56 6.43
N GLU A 121 -14.96 12.22 7.55
CA GLU A 121 -15.28 13.65 7.65
C GLU A 121 -14.19 14.60 7.12
N VAL A 122 -12.95 14.12 6.98
CA VAL A 122 -11.83 14.89 6.43
C VAL A 122 -12.02 15.13 4.93
N TRP A 123 -12.54 14.15 4.19
CA TRP A 123 -12.48 14.13 2.73
C TRP A 123 -13.83 13.92 2.04
N GLU A 124 -14.86 13.40 2.72
CA GLU A 124 -16.10 12.97 2.05
C GLU A 124 -16.89 14.09 1.36
N LYS A 125 -16.71 15.34 1.79
CA LYS A 125 -17.43 16.49 1.22
C LYS A 125 -16.82 16.99 -0.08
N ASP A 126 -15.53 16.72 -0.30
CA ASP A 126 -14.81 17.09 -1.52
C ASP A 126 -13.67 16.10 -1.78
N ILE A 127 -14.04 14.94 -2.30
CA ILE A 127 -13.12 13.84 -2.62
C ILE A 127 -12.08 14.29 -3.65
N ASP A 128 -12.47 15.12 -4.62
CA ASP A 128 -11.57 15.60 -5.67
C ASP A 128 -10.50 16.53 -5.11
N ALA A 129 -10.87 17.49 -4.25
CA ALA A 129 -9.89 18.32 -3.57
C ALA A 129 -8.97 17.51 -2.66
N ALA A 130 -9.51 16.54 -1.92
CA ALA A 130 -8.70 15.64 -1.10
C ALA A 130 -7.69 14.86 -1.98
N GLN A 131 -8.13 14.32 -3.12
CA GLN A 131 -7.31 13.57 -4.08
C GLN A 131 -6.17 14.41 -4.69
N ASN A 132 -6.43 15.70 -4.91
CA ASN A 132 -5.44 16.62 -5.46
C ASN A 132 -4.51 17.22 -4.39
N PHE A 133 -4.77 16.99 -3.11
CA PHE A 133 -3.83 17.33 -2.04
C PHE A 133 -2.76 16.24 -1.90
N SER A 134 -1.49 16.65 -1.86
CA SER A 134 -0.41 15.74 -1.49
C SER A 134 0.73 16.48 -0.81
N GLU A 135 1.26 15.87 0.24
CA GLU A 135 2.46 16.28 0.94
C GLU A 135 3.50 15.16 0.86
N ARG A 136 4.71 15.47 0.38
CA ARG A 136 5.80 14.50 0.33
C ARG A 136 6.61 14.53 1.62
N LEU A 137 6.96 13.35 2.11
CA LEU A 137 7.84 13.17 3.25
C LEU A 137 9.13 12.42 2.81
N PRO A 138 10.19 12.45 3.65
CA PRO A 138 11.36 11.61 3.43
C PRO A 138 11.02 10.13 3.29
N THR A 139 11.79 9.42 2.46
CA THR A 139 11.65 7.96 2.25
C THR A 139 12.53 7.14 3.17
N GLU A 140 13.39 7.79 3.95
CA GLU A 140 14.38 7.17 4.83
C GLU A 140 14.41 7.90 6.17
N GLY A 141 14.98 7.23 7.17
CA GLY A 141 15.17 7.81 8.50
C GLY A 141 13.89 7.90 9.35
N PRO A 142 14.03 8.40 10.59
CA PRO A 142 12.92 8.57 11.52
C PRO A 142 11.79 9.46 10.98
N GLU A 143 12.12 10.42 10.11
CA GLU A 143 11.18 11.37 9.52
C GLU A 143 10.16 10.69 8.59
N ALA A 144 10.52 9.54 8.00
CA ALA A 144 9.60 8.74 7.18
C ALA A 144 8.47 8.11 8.00
N LEU A 145 8.68 7.95 9.32
CA LEU A 145 7.72 7.37 10.27
C LEU A 145 6.83 8.42 10.93
N VAL A 146 7.10 9.72 10.69
CA VAL A 146 6.29 10.79 11.23
C VAL A 146 4.96 10.83 10.48
N ASP A 147 3.88 10.83 11.25
CA ASP A 147 2.53 10.91 10.74
C ASP A 147 1.73 11.94 11.54
N ARG A 148 1.42 13.07 10.88
CA ARG A 148 0.72 14.18 11.54
C ARG A 148 -0.79 13.99 11.43
N THR A 149 -1.52 14.51 12.42
CA THR A 149 -2.98 14.37 12.53
C THR A 149 -3.71 15.70 12.35
N ASP A 150 -3.01 16.79 12.08
CA ASP A 150 -3.53 18.11 11.76
C ASP A 150 -3.95 18.22 10.28
N ASN A 151 -4.74 17.25 9.84
CA ASN A 151 -5.10 17.11 8.43
C ASN A 151 -6.04 18.23 7.96
N PRO A 152 -5.83 18.78 6.75
CA PRO A 152 -6.80 19.69 6.15
C PRO A 152 -8.15 18.99 5.95
N VAL A 153 -9.26 19.68 6.22
CA VAL A 153 -10.62 19.18 5.94
C VAL A 153 -11.11 19.77 4.62
N PHE A 154 -11.47 18.90 3.69
CA PHE A 154 -11.89 19.24 2.34
C PHE A 154 -13.42 19.41 2.27
N GLY A 155 -13.90 20.46 1.61
CA GLY A 155 -15.33 20.77 1.52
C GLY A 155 -15.95 21.42 2.78
N GLY A 156 -15.13 21.94 3.70
CA GLY A 156 -15.59 22.81 4.78
C GLY A 156 -16.06 24.18 4.25
N ALA A 157 -17.11 24.76 4.84
CA ALA A 157 -17.49 26.14 4.55
C ALA A 157 -16.26 27.05 4.76
N LYS A 158 -15.98 27.94 3.80
CA LYS A 158 -14.96 28.98 3.98
C LYS A 158 -15.18 29.62 5.35
N VAL A 159 -14.21 29.55 6.24
CA VAL A 159 -14.19 30.43 7.40
C VAL A 159 -14.01 31.82 6.82
N SER A 160 -15.10 32.58 6.76
CA SER A 160 -15.08 33.98 6.40
C SER A 160 -14.14 34.70 7.37
N ALA A 161 -13.17 35.43 6.83
CA ALA A 161 -12.37 36.39 7.57
C ALA A 161 -13.24 37.46 8.23
#